data_AF-A0A7C4ML48-F1
#
_entry.id   AF-A0A7C4ML48-F1
#
_cell.length_a   1.000
_cell.length_b   1.000
_cell.length_c   1.000
_cell.angle_alpha   90.00
_cell.angle_beta   90.00
_cell.angle_gamma   90.00
#
_symmetry.space_group_name_H-M   'P 1'
#
loop_
_entity.id
_entity.type
_entity.pdbx_description
1 polymer ?
#
loop_
_entity_poly.entity_id
_entity_poly.type
_entity_poly.pdbx_seq_one_letter_code
_entity_poly.pdbx_strand_id
1 'polypeptide(L)'
;MKMQGTAYRTTTTADCPLPTAHYFHDKSSFRMKTTRGFLFYLLSSVLLLLSGAFGYMLIEGWDFLDSIYMTIITLATIGYGEVHTLSRTGRIYTMGFILIGVGFVGYMWAAVIQFLVEGRIRAVLGRRRLERKIEKLKNHFIVCGYGRIGKVLCAHLKHEGVPLIVIEKDESQLSVLEESELPYMISDSSNEAVLTKAGIHRARGLIAALGTDV
;
A
#
# COMPACT_ATOMS: atom_id res chain seq x y z
N MET A 1 -22.64 -23.77 -60.90
CA MET A 1 -21.32 -24.08 -61.51
C MET A 1 -20.25 -23.30 -60.73
N LYS A 2 -19.35 -24.05 -60.09
CA LYS A 2 -17.96 -23.75 -59.62
C LYS A 2 -17.51 -22.28 -59.53
N MET A 3 -17.11 -21.82 -58.34
CA MET A 3 -15.74 -21.88 -57.76
C MET A 3 -14.72 -21.03 -58.53
N GLN A 4 -14.11 -20.05 -57.83
CA GLN A 4 -12.67 -20.03 -57.52
C GLN A 4 -12.32 -18.78 -56.69
N GLY A 5 -11.83 -19.02 -55.47
CA GLY A 5 -11.22 -18.04 -54.57
C GLY A 5 -10.18 -18.78 -53.74
N THR A 6 -8.93 -18.44 -53.97
CA THR A 6 -7.70 -19.23 -53.83
C THR A 6 -7.35 -19.59 -52.39
N ALA A 7 -6.99 -20.84 -52.17
CA ALA A 7 -6.35 -21.32 -50.94
C ALA A 7 -4.86 -20.97 -50.95
N TYR A 8 -4.34 -20.46 -49.83
CA TYR A 8 -2.93 -20.57 -49.48
C TYR A 8 -2.79 -21.26 -48.13
N ARG A 9 -1.93 -22.28 -48.12
CA ARG A 9 -1.66 -23.21 -47.02
C ARG A 9 -0.23 -22.98 -46.53
N THR A 10 -0.07 -23.12 -45.22
CA THR A 10 1.13 -23.57 -44.46
C THR A 10 2.40 -22.72 -44.44
N THR A 11 2.87 -22.41 -43.23
CA THR A 11 4.24 -22.69 -42.80
C THR A 11 4.30 -23.07 -41.32
N THR A 12 4.81 -24.28 -41.07
CA THR A 12 5.37 -24.80 -39.83
C THR A 12 6.85 -24.40 -39.77
N THR A 13 7.32 -23.92 -38.61
CA THR A 13 8.69 -23.91 -38.03
C THR A 13 8.72 -22.75 -37.01
N ALA A 14 9.37 -22.74 -35.87
CA ALA A 14 10.30 -23.64 -35.20
C ALA A 14 10.24 -23.34 -33.69
N ASP A 15 10.74 -24.28 -32.91
CA ASP A 15 11.08 -24.16 -31.50
C ASP A 15 11.74 -22.80 -31.16
N CYS A 16 11.21 -22.14 -30.12
CA CYS A 16 11.93 -21.11 -29.40
C CYS A 16 11.82 -21.45 -27.90
N PRO A 17 12.95 -21.62 -27.18
CA PRO A 17 12.91 -22.01 -25.79
C PRO A 17 12.28 -20.89 -24.97
N LEU A 18 11.26 -21.23 -24.19
CA LEU A 18 10.71 -20.35 -23.16
C LEU A 18 11.88 -19.83 -22.30
N PRO A 19 12.10 -18.50 -22.21
CA PRO A 19 12.96 -17.97 -21.17
C PRO A 19 12.23 -18.23 -19.86
N THR A 20 12.72 -19.24 -19.15
CA THR A 20 12.40 -19.51 -17.76
C THR A 20 12.56 -18.23 -16.94
N ALA A 21 11.46 -17.85 -16.29
CA ALA A 21 11.48 -17.25 -14.96
C ALA A 21 12.45 -16.07 -14.75
N HIS A 22 12.12 -14.85 -15.16
CA HIS A 22 12.74 -13.66 -14.57
C HIS A 22 11.97 -12.34 -14.78
N TYR A 23 10.66 -12.30 -14.58
CA TYR A 23 9.95 -11.04 -14.31
C TYR A 23 8.91 -11.22 -13.19
N PHE A 24 9.37 -11.78 -12.07
CA PHE A 24 8.83 -11.44 -10.77
C PHE A 24 9.20 -9.97 -10.49
N HIS A 25 8.41 -9.00 -10.99
CA HIS A 25 8.32 -7.74 -10.28
C HIS A 25 7.42 -7.96 -9.07
N ASP A 26 8.05 -8.57 -8.08
CA ASP A 26 7.57 -8.73 -6.75
C ASP A 26 7.26 -7.34 -6.15
N LYS A 27 5.99 -6.95 -6.18
CA LYS A 27 5.47 -5.80 -5.41
C LYS A 27 5.44 -6.09 -3.89
N SER A 28 6.15 -7.10 -3.36
CA SER A 28 6.44 -7.19 -1.93
C SER A 28 7.46 -6.15 -1.46
N SER A 29 8.33 -5.64 -2.35
CA SER A 29 9.36 -4.64 -2.03
C SER A 29 8.76 -3.31 -1.51
N PHE A 30 7.57 -2.93 -1.98
CA PHE A 30 6.90 -1.71 -1.52
C PHE A 30 6.07 -1.91 -0.24
N ARG A 31 5.59 -3.14 0.01
CA ARG A 31 4.86 -3.50 1.25
C ARG A 31 5.78 -3.61 2.46
N MET A 32 7.06 -3.95 2.22
CA MET A 32 8.09 -4.11 3.25
C MET A 32 8.66 -2.79 3.79
N LYS A 33 8.63 -1.68 3.02
CA LYS A 33 9.20 -0.39 3.49
C LYS A 33 8.37 0.27 4.60
N THR A 34 7.04 0.15 4.55
CA THR A 34 6.15 0.77 5.55
C THR A 34 6.09 -0.04 6.85
N THR A 35 5.94 -1.37 6.77
CA THR A 35 5.85 -2.23 7.98
C THR A 35 7.16 -2.27 8.76
N ARG A 36 8.32 -2.23 8.07
CA ARG A 36 9.64 -2.15 8.73
C ARG A 36 9.85 -0.83 9.47
N GLY A 37 9.33 0.28 8.93
CA GLY A 37 9.34 1.58 9.60
C GLY A 37 8.52 1.57 10.90
N PHE A 38 7.29 1.06 10.85
CA PHE A 38 6.45 0.92 12.04
C PHE A 38 7.08 0.03 13.12
N LEU A 39 7.71 -1.09 12.73
CA LEU A 39 8.42 -1.94 13.68
C LEU A 39 9.61 -1.21 14.32
N PHE A 40 10.37 -0.43 13.54
CA PHE A 40 11.45 0.39 14.06
C PHE A 40 10.95 1.45 15.07
N TYR A 41 9.83 2.12 14.76
CA TYR A 41 9.20 3.08 15.69
C TYR A 41 8.71 2.41 16.98
N LEU A 42 8.12 1.22 16.88
CA LEU A 42 7.70 0.45 18.04
C LEU A 42 8.90 0.04 18.91
N LEU A 43 9.96 -0.48 18.30
CA LEU A 43 11.17 -0.92 19.01
C LEU A 43 11.89 0.25 19.68
N SER A 44 12.03 1.39 19.01
CA SER A 44 12.64 2.60 19.59
C SER A 44 11.81 3.18 20.73
N SER A 45 10.48 3.13 20.65
CA SER A 45 9.59 3.54 21.75
C SER A 45 9.74 2.64 22.98
N VAL A 46 9.80 1.31 22.79
CA VAL A 46 10.05 0.36 23.88
C VAL A 46 11.43 0.59 24.49
N LEU A 47 12.45 0.82 23.66
CA LEU A 47 13.81 1.09 24.14
C LEU A 47 13.87 2.38 24.97
N LEU A 48 13.17 3.43 24.57
CA LEU A 48 13.08 4.68 25.32
C LEU A 48 12.39 4.50 26.68
N LEU A 49 11.31 3.71 26.73
CA LEU A 49 10.62 3.40 27.99
C LEU A 49 11.52 2.59 28.94
N LEU A 50 12.23 1.59 28.41
CA LEU A 50 13.14 0.76 29.19
C LEU A 50 14.37 1.56 29.65
N SER A 51 14.90 2.48 28.83
CA SER A 51 16.03 3.32 29.22
C SER A 51 15.64 4.32 30.32
N GLY A 52 14.43 4.86 30.27
CA GLY A 52 13.82 5.66 31.34
C GLY A 52 13.71 4.87 32.65
N ALA A 53 13.04 3.71 32.58
CA ALA A 53 12.84 2.86 33.74
C ALA A 53 14.18 2.42 34.36
N PHE A 54 15.12 1.98 33.54
CA PHE A 54 16.44 1.56 34.01
C PHE A 54 17.25 2.72 34.62
N GLY A 55 17.11 3.94 34.09
CA GLY A 55 17.72 5.13 34.67
C GLY A 55 17.21 5.42 36.09
N TYR A 56 15.90 5.35 36.31
CA TYR A 56 15.32 5.51 37.65
C TYR A 56 15.70 4.37 38.60
N MET A 57 15.71 3.12 38.13
CA MET A 57 16.16 1.99 38.94
C MET A 57 17.61 2.13 39.38
N LEU A 58 18.52 2.61 38.51
CA LEU A 58 19.93 2.76 38.85
C LEU A 58 20.24 3.97 39.72
N ILE A 59 19.59 5.11 39.44
CA ILE A 59 19.90 6.38 40.11
C ILE A 59 19.17 6.48 41.46
N GLU A 60 17.90 6.09 41.49
CA GLU A 60 17.04 6.25 42.66
C GLU A 60 16.75 4.93 43.39
N GLY A 61 17.11 3.78 42.81
CA GLY A 61 16.90 2.47 43.45
C GLY A 61 15.44 2.03 43.50
N TRP A 62 14.57 2.64 42.68
CA TRP A 62 13.14 2.33 42.66
C TRP A 62 12.85 0.96 42.05
N ASP A 63 11.72 0.37 42.42
CA ASP A 63 11.22 -0.84 41.77
C ASP A 63 10.92 -0.59 40.29
N PHE A 64 10.97 -1.65 39.48
CA PHE A 64 10.74 -1.57 38.03
C PHE A 64 9.37 -0.96 37.70
N LEU A 65 8.32 -1.32 38.45
CA LEU A 65 6.96 -0.82 38.23
C LEU A 65 6.87 0.68 38.48
N ASP A 66 7.46 1.19 39.55
CA ASP A 66 7.45 2.62 39.87
C ASP A 66 8.29 3.41 38.85
N SER A 67 9.41 2.84 38.44
CA SER A 67 10.32 3.43 37.44
C SER A 67 9.68 3.53 36.06
N ILE A 68 9.01 2.46 35.59
CA ILE A 68 8.32 2.50 34.31
C ILE A 68 7.07 3.37 34.37
N TYR A 69 6.36 3.38 35.50
CA TYR A 69 5.23 4.28 35.71
C TYR A 69 5.66 5.75 35.65
N MET A 70 6.72 6.15 36.36
CA MET A 70 7.30 7.50 36.29
C MET A 70 7.69 7.88 34.86
N THR A 71 8.33 6.95 34.14
CA THR A 71 8.74 7.15 32.75
C THR A 71 7.53 7.40 31.84
N ILE A 72 6.47 6.60 31.97
CA ILE A 72 5.26 6.72 31.17
C ILE A 72 4.56 8.05 31.45
N ILE A 73 4.34 8.44 32.71
CA ILE A 73 3.63 9.70 33.02
C ILE A 73 4.39 10.94 32.53
N THR A 74 5.72 10.85 32.50
CA THR A 74 6.62 11.89 32.03
C THR A 74 6.58 12.01 30.51
N LEU A 75 6.73 10.89 29.78
CA LEU A 75 6.67 10.87 28.32
C LEU A 75 5.28 11.15 27.75
N ALA A 76 4.24 10.74 28.48
CA ALA A 76 2.85 11.06 28.14
C ALA A 76 2.53 12.54 28.38
N THR A 77 3.47 13.33 28.92
CA THR A 77 3.31 14.74 29.26
C THR A 77 2.16 15.04 30.22
N ILE A 78 1.75 14.03 31.01
CA ILE A 78 0.67 14.16 31.99
C ILE A 78 1.19 14.89 33.23
N GLY A 79 2.35 14.47 33.75
CA GLY A 79 3.06 15.18 34.82
C GLY A 79 2.30 15.33 36.14
N TYR A 80 1.64 14.28 36.62
CA TYR A 80 0.91 14.30 37.91
C TYR A 80 1.79 14.54 39.16
N GLY A 81 3.12 14.54 39.01
CA GLY A 81 4.09 14.66 40.09
C GLY A 81 5.13 13.55 40.05
N GLU A 82 6.11 13.64 40.95
CA GLU A 82 7.11 12.58 41.15
C GLU A 82 6.46 11.41 41.92
N VAL A 83 6.69 10.15 41.49
CA VAL A 83 6.13 8.95 42.15
C VAL A 83 6.69 8.80 43.56
N HIS A 84 8.00 9.02 43.70
CA HIS A 84 8.71 9.20 44.96
C HIS A 84 9.54 10.47 44.90
N THR A 85 10.07 10.90 46.04
CA THR A 85 10.95 12.08 46.09
C THR A 85 12.23 11.84 45.29
N LEU A 86 12.47 12.64 44.25
CA LEU A 86 13.68 12.55 43.45
C LEU A 86 14.90 13.17 44.15
N SER A 87 16.04 12.49 44.09
CA SER A 87 17.33 13.07 44.45
C SER A 87 17.73 14.21 43.50
N ARG A 88 18.74 15.02 43.88
CA ARG A 88 19.27 16.08 43.01
C ARG A 88 19.77 15.51 41.66
N THR A 89 20.34 14.32 41.68
CA THR A 89 20.83 13.62 40.48
C THR A 89 19.68 13.12 39.62
N GLY A 90 18.64 12.54 40.24
CA GLY A 90 17.44 12.08 39.53
C GLY A 90 16.66 13.21 38.85
N ARG A 91 16.65 14.40 39.46
CA ARG A 91 16.06 15.60 38.82
C ARG A 91 16.82 16.03 37.57
N ILE A 92 18.15 16.07 37.62
CA ILE A 92 18.99 16.40 36.45
C ILE A 92 18.78 15.36 35.34
N TYR A 93 18.74 14.07 35.71
CA TYR A 93 18.42 12.99 34.78
C TYR A 93 17.05 13.18 34.13
N THR A 94 16.02 13.43 34.94
CA THR A 94 14.64 13.63 34.47
C THR A 94 14.53 14.82 33.53
N MET A 95 15.22 15.93 33.81
CA MET A 95 15.27 17.09 32.91
C MET A 95 15.85 16.72 31.53
N GLY A 96 16.97 16.00 31.50
CA GLY A 96 17.56 15.54 30.24
C GLY A 96 16.66 14.53 29.50
N PHE A 97 16.06 13.61 30.25
CA PHE A 97 15.16 12.60 29.71
C PHE A 97 13.91 13.22 29.08
N ILE A 98 13.30 14.24 29.71
CA ILE A 98 12.16 14.97 29.16
C ILE A 98 12.50 15.63 27.83
N LEU A 99 13.64 16.32 27.74
CA LEU A 99 14.03 17.03 26.51
C LEU A 99 14.15 16.09 25.31
N ILE A 100 14.75 14.91 25.52
CA ILE A 100 14.92 13.90 24.48
C ILE A 100 13.59 13.17 24.21
N GLY A 101 12.92 12.75 25.29
CA GLY A 101 11.75 11.90 25.25
C GLY A 101 10.52 12.58 24.66
N VAL A 102 10.22 13.81 25.07
CA VAL A 102 9.08 14.57 24.55
C VAL A 102 9.29 14.92 23.08
N GLY A 103 10.51 15.27 22.67
CA GLY A 103 10.84 15.50 21.26
C GLY A 103 10.62 14.26 20.41
N PHE A 104 11.07 13.09 20.88
CA PHE A 104 10.85 11.82 20.21
C PHE A 104 9.36 11.46 20.11
N VAL A 105 8.60 11.55 21.22
CA VAL A 105 7.16 11.26 21.24
C VAL A 105 6.39 12.23 20.33
N GLY A 106 6.74 13.51 20.32
CA GLY A 106 6.16 14.50 19.41
C GLY A 106 6.42 14.17 17.94
N TYR A 107 7.65 13.76 17.59
CA TYR A 107 7.98 13.29 16.25
C TYR A 107 7.16 12.03 15.86
N MET A 108 6.97 11.09 16.79
CA MET A 108 6.11 9.92 16.57
C MET A 108 4.66 10.31 16.27
N TRP A 109 4.10 11.23 17.06
CA TRP A 109 2.74 11.75 16.81
C TRP A 109 2.61 12.42 15.46
N ALA A 110 3.60 13.24 15.07
CA ALA A 110 3.61 13.88 13.75
C ALA A 110 3.61 12.84 12.61
N ALA A 111 4.42 11.78 12.72
CA ALA A 111 4.45 10.70 11.74
C ALA A 111 3.11 9.95 11.64
N VAL A 112 2.44 9.70 12.78
CA VAL A 112 1.09 9.09 12.80
C VAL A 112 0.07 10.00 12.12
N ILE A 113 0.11 11.31 12.41
CA ILE A 113 -0.79 12.29 11.79
C ILE A 113 -0.56 12.35 10.28
N GLN A 114 0.69 12.42 9.82
CA GLN A 114 1.03 12.38 8.39
C GLN A 114 0.47 11.12 7.72
N PHE A 115 0.64 9.95 8.36
CA PHE A 115 0.11 8.69 7.84
C PHE A 115 -1.42 8.69 7.72
N LEU A 116 -2.13 9.29 8.69
CA LEU A 116 -3.59 9.44 8.65
C LEU A 116 -4.03 10.40 7.54
N VAL A 117 -3.37 11.56 7.41
CA VAL A 117 -3.67 12.60 6.42
C VAL A 117 -3.40 12.10 5.00
N GLU A 118 -2.30 11.40 4.77
CA GLU A 118 -1.96 10.81 3.47
C GLU A 118 -2.90 9.66 3.08
N GLY A 119 -3.82 9.25 3.95
CA GLY A 119 -4.86 8.28 3.61
C GLY A 119 -4.32 6.90 3.22
N ARG A 120 -3.05 6.59 3.52
CA ARG A 120 -2.39 5.33 3.14
C ARG A 120 -3.16 4.09 3.63
N ILE A 121 -3.86 4.22 4.75
CA ILE A 121 -4.80 3.21 5.27
C ILE A 121 -5.90 2.91 4.25
N ARG A 122 -6.54 3.96 3.68
CA ARG A 122 -7.61 3.82 2.69
C ARG A 122 -7.10 3.20 1.40
N ALA A 123 -5.91 3.60 0.93
CA ALA A 123 -5.31 3.01 -0.27
C ALA A 123 -5.05 1.50 -0.10
N VAL A 124 -4.52 1.07 1.05
CA VAL A 124 -4.23 -0.36 1.30
C VAL A 124 -5.51 -1.18 1.51
N LEU A 125 -6.48 -0.69 2.30
CA LEU A 125 -7.76 -1.39 2.48
C LEU A 125 -8.61 -1.38 1.20
N GLY A 126 -8.61 -0.27 0.47
CA GLY A 126 -9.33 -0.08 -0.79
C GLY A 126 -8.84 -1.06 -1.84
N ARG A 127 -7.52 -1.21 -1.99
CA ARG A 127 -6.91 -2.17 -2.93
C ARG A 127 -7.35 -3.60 -2.68
N ARG A 128 -7.36 -4.07 -1.43
CA ARG A 128 -7.83 -5.43 -1.09
C ARG A 128 -9.31 -5.66 -1.40
N ARG A 129 -10.14 -4.61 -1.30
CA ARG A 129 -11.57 -4.68 -1.66
C ARG A 129 -11.74 -4.70 -3.19
N LEU A 130 -10.94 -3.90 -3.90
CA LEU A 130 -10.90 -3.83 -5.36
C LEU A 130 -10.48 -5.18 -5.97
N GLU A 131 -9.40 -5.77 -5.50
CA GLU A 131 -8.92 -7.09 -5.93
C GLU A 131 -10.02 -8.16 -5.76
N ARG A 132 -10.68 -8.19 -4.59
CA ARG A 132 -11.82 -9.09 -4.34
C ARG A 132 -13.02 -8.82 -5.25
N LYS A 133 -13.28 -7.57 -5.64
CA LYS A 133 -14.32 -7.26 -6.64
C LYS A 133 -13.92 -7.84 -8.00
N ILE A 134 -12.67 -7.64 -8.43
CA ILE A 134 -12.14 -8.11 -9.72
C ILE A 134 -12.19 -9.64 -9.83
N GLU A 135 -11.82 -10.35 -8.76
CA GLU A 135 -11.88 -11.82 -8.71
C GLU A 135 -13.31 -12.36 -8.92
N LYS A 136 -14.32 -11.61 -8.44
CA LYS A 136 -15.74 -12.00 -8.54
C LYS A 136 -16.40 -11.63 -9.86
N LEU A 137 -15.79 -10.76 -10.68
CA LEU A 137 -16.35 -10.35 -11.97
C LEU A 137 -16.45 -11.55 -12.93
N LYS A 138 -17.60 -11.66 -13.60
CA LYS A 138 -17.88 -12.61 -14.69
C LYS A 138 -18.72 -11.90 -15.74
N ASN A 139 -18.60 -12.31 -17.00
CA ASN A 139 -19.33 -11.72 -18.12
C ASN A 139 -19.15 -10.18 -18.21
N HIS A 140 -17.93 -9.72 -17.88
CA HIS A 140 -17.53 -8.32 -17.81
C HIS A 140 -16.65 -7.94 -19.00
N PHE A 141 -16.53 -6.64 -19.29
CA PHE A 141 -15.57 -6.14 -20.28
C PHE A 141 -14.24 -5.75 -19.65
N ILE A 142 -13.15 -6.03 -20.35
CA ILE A 142 -11.81 -5.54 -19.99
C ILE A 142 -11.50 -4.35 -20.89
N VAL A 143 -11.31 -3.17 -20.32
CA VAL A 143 -10.92 -1.96 -21.07
C VAL A 143 -9.44 -1.71 -20.82
N CYS A 144 -8.63 -1.82 -21.87
CA CYS A 144 -7.20 -1.55 -21.81
C CYS A 144 -6.97 -0.09 -22.22
N GLY A 145 -6.49 0.72 -21.29
CA GLY A 145 -6.31 2.16 -21.45
C GLY A 145 -7.49 2.96 -20.88
N TYR A 146 -7.16 3.96 -20.08
CA TYR A 146 -8.05 4.94 -19.46
C TYR A 146 -7.67 6.37 -19.87
N GLY A 147 -7.28 6.53 -21.13
CA GLY A 147 -7.09 7.83 -21.76
C GLY A 147 -8.41 8.53 -22.08
N ARG A 148 -8.39 9.45 -23.05
CA ARG A 148 -9.57 10.23 -23.45
C ARG A 148 -10.75 9.34 -23.89
N ILE A 149 -10.49 8.40 -24.80
CA ILE A 149 -11.52 7.48 -25.33
C ILE A 149 -11.94 6.48 -24.25
N GLY A 150 -10.98 5.89 -23.54
CA GLY A 150 -11.23 4.94 -22.45
C GLY A 150 -12.15 5.51 -21.37
N LYS A 151 -11.96 6.77 -20.97
CA LYS A 151 -12.84 7.47 -19.99
C LYS A 151 -14.29 7.57 -20.46
N VAL A 152 -14.51 8.00 -21.70
CA VAL A 152 -15.86 8.15 -22.27
C VAL A 152 -16.55 6.79 -22.38
N LEU A 153 -15.82 5.78 -22.89
CA LEU A 153 -16.34 4.43 -23.01
C LEU A 153 -16.70 3.81 -21.66
N CYS A 154 -15.80 3.92 -20.68
CA CYS A 154 -16.05 3.41 -19.34
C CYS A 154 -17.23 4.11 -18.67
N ALA A 155 -17.37 5.42 -18.84
CA ALA A 155 -18.51 6.18 -18.33
C ALA A 155 -19.84 5.68 -18.95
N HIS A 156 -19.85 5.45 -20.26
CA HIS A 156 -21.02 4.94 -20.96
C HIS A 156 -21.39 3.52 -20.51
N LEU A 157 -20.43 2.59 -20.51
CA LEU A 157 -20.63 1.21 -20.05
C LEU A 157 -21.08 1.15 -18.58
N LYS A 158 -20.52 2.01 -17.72
CA LYS A 158 -20.95 2.14 -16.32
C LYS A 158 -22.40 2.60 -16.23
N HIS A 159 -22.79 3.60 -17.03
CA HIS A 159 -24.16 4.12 -17.06
C HIS A 159 -25.17 3.07 -17.53
N GLU A 160 -24.78 2.21 -18.48
CA GLU A 160 -25.60 1.08 -18.93
C GLU A 160 -25.58 -0.13 -17.95
N GLY A 161 -24.88 -0.03 -16.82
CA GLY A 161 -24.79 -1.10 -15.83
C GLY A 161 -23.98 -2.31 -16.31
N VAL A 162 -23.16 -2.14 -17.35
CA VAL A 162 -22.33 -3.21 -17.90
C VAL A 162 -21.12 -3.43 -16.98
N PRO A 163 -20.92 -4.65 -16.43
CA PRO A 163 -19.76 -4.94 -15.60
C PRO A 163 -18.47 -4.76 -16.39
N LEU A 164 -17.50 -4.02 -15.84
CA LEU A 164 -16.23 -3.77 -16.50
C LEU A 164 -15.06 -3.67 -15.51
N ILE A 165 -13.85 -3.84 -16.04
CA ILE A 165 -12.58 -3.56 -15.36
C ILE A 165 -11.68 -2.78 -16.30
N VAL A 166 -10.97 -1.79 -15.77
CA VAL A 166 -10.00 -0.99 -16.50
C VAL A 166 -8.57 -1.46 -16.20
N ILE A 167 -7.74 -1.60 -17.22
CA ILE A 167 -6.29 -1.81 -17.08
C ILE A 167 -5.58 -0.58 -17.65
N GLU A 168 -4.85 0.15 -16.82
CA GLU A 168 -4.12 1.36 -17.22
C GLU A 168 -2.68 1.26 -16.73
N LYS A 169 -1.71 1.59 -17.59
CA LYS A 169 -0.28 1.55 -17.26
C LYS A 169 0.17 2.83 -16.56
N ASP A 170 -0.41 3.97 -16.92
CA ASP A 170 -0.05 5.28 -16.40
C ASP A 170 -0.57 5.49 -14.96
N GLU A 171 0.35 5.51 -13.99
CA GLU A 171 0.01 5.74 -12.58
C GLU A 171 -0.59 7.13 -12.34
N SER A 172 -0.40 8.10 -13.25
CA SER A 172 -1.00 9.44 -13.13
C SER A 172 -2.54 9.41 -13.15
N GLN A 173 -3.14 8.37 -13.75
CA GLN A 173 -4.59 8.19 -13.80
C GLN A 173 -5.16 7.57 -12.52
N LEU A 174 -4.34 7.18 -11.55
CA LEU A 174 -4.77 6.49 -10.33
C LEU A 174 -5.82 7.29 -9.56
N SER A 175 -5.59 8.57 -9.31
CA SER A 175 -6.52 9.42 -8.56
C SER A 175 -7.89 9.51 -9.24
N VAL A 176 -7.89 9.66 -10.57
CA VAL A 176 -9.13 9.73 -11.38
C VAL A 176 -9.88 8.39 -11.35
N LEU A 177 -9.15 7.28 -11.41
CA LEU A 177 -9.74 5.93 -11.32
C LEU A 177 -10.32 5.64 -9.93
N GLU A 178 -9.65 6.07 -8.86
CA GLU A 178 -10.16 5.95 -7.49
C GLU A 178 -11.47 6.74 -7.31
N GLU A 179 -11.57 7.94 -7.87
CA GLU A 179 -12.80 8.76 -7.86
C GLU A 179 -13.91 8.16 -8.75
N SER A 180 -13.56 7.46 -9.83
CA SER A 180 -14.52 6.88 -10.76
C SER A 180 -15.31 5.68 -10.20
N GLU A 181 -14.91 5.13 -9.05
CA GLU A 181 -15.44 3.91 -8.41
C GLU A 181 -15.46 2.65 -9.30
N LEU A 182 -14.76 2.66 -10.43
CA LEU A 182 -14.66 1.51 -11.33
C LEU A 182 -13.64 0.48 -10.80
N PRO A 183 -13.85 -0.83 -11.05
CA PRO A 183 -12.79 -1.82 -10.89
C PRO A 183 -11.62 -1.48 -11.83
N TYR A 184 -10.39 -1.38 -11.30
CA TYR A 184 -9.21 -1.06 -12.11
C TYR A 184 -7.95 -1.81 -11.68
N MET A 185 -6.97 -1.87 -12.58
CA MET A 185 -5.62 -2.38 -12.36
C MET A 185 -4.59 -1.44 -12.97
N ILE A 186 -3.67 -0.93 -12.15
CA ILE A 186 -2.51 -0.17 -12.63
C ILE A 186 -1.39 -1.14 -13.04
N SER A 187 -1.31 -1.42 -14.34
CA SER A 187 -0.45 -2.43 -14.95
C SER A 187 -0.43 -2.33 -16.47
N ASP A 188 0.61 -2.88 -17.09
CA ASP A 188 0.68 -3.02 -18.55
C ASP A 188 -0.28 -4.10 -19.06
N SER A 189 -1.23 -3.73 -19.91
CA SER A 189 -2.20 -4.64 -20.52
C SER A 189 -1.59 -5.59 -21.55
N SER A 190 -0.37 -5.32 -22.02
CA SER A 190 0.35 -6.19 -22.97
C SER A 190 0.83 -7.49 -22.31
N ASN A 191 0.82 -7.55 -20.97
CA ASN A 191 1.23 -8.73 -20.22
C ASN A 191 0.05 -9.70 -20.02
N GLU A 192 0.17 -10.91 -20.55
CA GLU A 192 -0.84 -11.96 -20.44
C GLU A 192 -1.22 -12.30 -18.98
N ALA A 193 -0.27 -12.24 -18.04
CA ALA A 193 -0.53 -12.50 -16.64
C ALA A 193 -1.47 -11.45 -16.01
N VAL A 194 -1.42 -10.21 -16.51
CA VAL A 194 -2.32 -9.13 -16.09
C VAL A 194 -3.73 -9.38 -16.61
N LEU A 195 -3.87 -9.75 -17.89
CA LEU A 195 -5.16 -10.10 -18.50
C LEU A 195 -5.79 -11.32 -17.82
N THR A 196 -4.98 -12.30 -17.45
CA THR A 196 -5.41 -13.49 -16.69
C THR A 196 -5.99 -13.09 -15.33
N LYS A 197 -5.30 -12.21 -14.59
CA LYS A 197 -5.79 -11.66 -13.30
C LYS A 197 -7.06 -10.84 -13.45
N ALA A 198 -7.15 -10.03 -14.50
CA ALA A 198 -8.36 -9.29 -14.86
C ALA A 198 -9.53 -10.20 -15.29
N GLY A 199 -9.27 -11.50 -15.48
CA GLY A 199 -10.28 -12.50 -15.76
C GLY A 199 -10.65 -12.61 -17.24
N ILE A 200 -9.68 -12.51 -18.15
CA ILE A 200 -9.92 -12.61 -19.61
C ILE A 200 -10.73 -13.85 -20.00
N HIS A 201 -10.48 -15.02 -19.38
CA HIS A 201 -11.21 -16.26 -19.68
C HIS A 201 -12.69 -16.25 -19.27
N ARG A 202 -13.10 -15.32 -18.41
CA ARG A 202 -14.49 -15.15 -17.93
C ARG A 202 -15.09 -13.81 -18.36
N ALA A 203 -14.36 -13.04 -19.18
CA ALA A 203 -14.79 -11.77 -19.72
C ALA A 203 -15.71 -11.98 -20.94
N ARG A 204 -16.62 -11.03 -21.17
CA ARG A 204 -17.46 -10.98 -22.38
C ARG A 204 -16.65 -10.53 -23.60
N GLY A 205 -15.68 -9.65 -23.38
CA GLY A 205 -14.85 -9.09 -24.43
C GLY A 205 -13.78 -8.16 -23.87
N LEU A 206 -12.81 -7.83 -24.72
CA LEU A 206 -11.75 -6.88 -24.43
C LEU A 206 -11.86 -5.71 -25.40
N ILE A 207 -11.66 -4.51 -24.88
CA ILE A 207 -11.68 -3.27 -25.65
C ILE A 207 -10.32 -2.60 -25.48
N ALA A 208 -9.56 -2.50 -26.57
CA ALA A 208 -8.32 -1.75 -26.60
C ALA A 208 -8.62 -0.28 -26.87
N ALA A 209 -8.35 0.57 -25.89
CA ALA A 209 -8.49 2.03 -25.95
C ALA A 209 -7.15 2.73 -25.67
N LEU A 210 -6.04 2.08 -26.08
CA LEU A 210 -4.71 2.68 -26.04
C LEU A 210 -4.53 3.63 -27.22
N GLY A 211 -3.86 4.76 -26.99
CA GLY A 211 -3.59 5.77 -28.03
C GLY A 211 -2.44 5.45 -28.98
N THR A 212 -1.95 4.21 -28.94
CA THR A 212 -0.82 3.75 -29.76
C THR A 212 -1.19 2.39 -30.33
N ASP A 213 -1.46 2.36 -31.64
CA ASP A 213 -1.45 1.13 -32.42
C ASP A 213 -0.03 0.54 -32.32
N VAL A 214 0.07 -0.68 -31.81
CA VAL A 214 1.27 -1.52 -31.91
C VAL A 214 1.11 -2.49 -33.07
#